data_AF-A0A7S4R489-F1
#
_entry.id   AF-A0A7S4R489-F1
#
_cell.length_a   1.000
_cell.length_b   1.000
_cell.length_c   1.000
_cell.angle_alpha   90.00
_cell.angle_beta   90.00
_cell.angle_gamma   90.00
#
_symmetry.space_group_name_H-M   'P 1'
#
loop_
_entity.id
_entity.type
_entity.pdbx_description
1 polymer ?
#
loop_
_entity_poly.entity_id
_entity_poly.type
_entity_poly.pdbx_seq_one_letter_code
_entity_poly.pdbx_strand_id
1 'polypeptide(L)'
;MASATLPAPPPLPEGLPPIWQLLAAECSQACLGVLQPHLGALLRAGDGIAGQNGMEQLRALFRCIGQLHERAERAEAAARHWEAHWSGAFHHVLEQRRQTDNATVGYEVELRETHTALATLRAERDRLAGEVWVLQQEARRGCEAEAAREQNRGVWLRSLEESMLRRLGESEEQQRALQRRLDAEGAKAAALQAELGQLQLDLVFERGERRRAEEHAAEAGKYAVEARSQVGRSVSEALQKLQRELGEELQREREAHALTAASVVTRREAISVLTTFAELWRTGATPVPGIHGQRAERALRELARKTDLLPPDGELVQEPLRRALGAQAARELGAELAAAAGRPPGRLLPAAAAVPAAGMMAAAGRRSPGV
;
A
#
# COMPACT_ATOMS: atom_id res chain seq x y z
N MET A 1 59.68 -116.96 -10.48
CA MET A 1 59.45 -118.21 -9.74
C MET A 1 60.69 -119.07 -9.90
N ALA A 2 61.35 -119.41 -8.79
CA ALA A 2 62.59 -120.15 -8.79
C ALA A 2 62.35 -121.59 -9.30
N SER A 3 62.98 -121.96 -10.41
CA SER A 3 63.07 -123.35 -10.85
C SER A 3 63.84 -124.13 -9.79
N ALA A 4 63.13 -124.90 -8.97
CA ALA A 4 63.74 -125.87 -8.08
C ALA A 4 64.41 -126.95 -8.93
N THR A 5 65.73 -126.82 -9.12
CA THR A 5 66.59 -127.86 -9.67
C THR A 5 66.52 -129.05 -8.72
N LEU A 6 65.79 -130.09 -9.12
CA LEU A 6 65.81 -131.38 -8.44
C LEU A 6 67.27 -131.89 -8.38
N PRO A 7 67.74 -132.38 -7.22
CA PRO A 7 69.11 -132.88 -7.08
C PRO A 7 69.32 -134.10 -7.99
N ALA A 8 70.45 -134.12 -8.69
CA ALA A 8 70.89 -135.25 -9.50
C ALA A 8 70.89 -136.54 -8.66
N PRO A 9 70.16 -137.59 -9.05
CA PRO A 9 70.10 -138.80 -8.23
C PRO A 9 71.39 -139.63 -8.36
N PRO A 10 71.73 -140.44 -7.34
CA PRO A 10 73.00 -141.16 -7.28
C PRO A 10 73.17 -142.14 -8.45
N PRO A 11 74.41 -142.34 -8.94
CA PRO A 11 74.70 -143.34 -9.97
C PRO A 11 74.36 -144.75 -9.44
N LEU A 12 73.69 -145.54 -10.27
CA LEU A 12 73.35 -146.94 -9.96
C LEU A 12 74.64 -147.77 -9.78
N PRO A 13 74.74 -148.64 -8.75
CA PRO A 13 75.93 -149.44 -8.49
C PRO A 13 76.22 -150.45 -9.62
N GLU A 14 77.48 -150.49 -10.08
CA GLU A 14 77.98 -151.45 -11.06
C GLU A 14 77.96 -152.87 -10.47
N GLY A 15 77.05 -153.73 -10.96
CA GLY A 15 76.84 -155.09 -10.45
C GLY A 15 75.38 -155.51 -10.27
N LEU A 16 74.43 -154.70 -10.72
CA LEU A 16 73.00 -154.99 -10.58
C LEU A 16 72.53 -156.18 -11.44
N PRO A 17 71.55 -156.99 -10.94
CA PRO A 17 70.91 -158.08 -11.70
C PRO A 17 70.44 -157.63 -13.09
N PRO A 18 70.40 -158.52 -14.11
CA PRO A 18 70.10 -158.15 -15.50
C PRO A 18 68.75 -157.44 -15.70
N ILE A 19 67.79 -157.63 -14.79
CA ILE A 19 66.49 -156.94 -14.82
C ILE A 19 66.60 -155.45 -14.49
N TRP A 20 67.52 -155.05 -13.61
CA TRP A 20 67.75 -153.64 -13.28
C TRP A 20 68.42 -152.87 -14.42
N GLN A 21 69.28 -153.54 -15.19
CA GLN A 21 69.86 -152.97 -16.41
C GLN A 21 68.78 -152.74 -17.48
N LEU A 22 67.81 -153.67 -17.60
CA LEU A 22 66.66 -153.51 -18.49
C LEU A 22 65.73 -152.36 -18.08
N LEU A 23 65.47 -152.23 -16.77
CA LEU A 23 64.70 -151.12 -16.21
C LEU A 23 65.38 -149.77 -16.46
N ALA A 24 66.69 -149.67 -16.21
CA ALA A 24 67.45 -148.45 -16.48
C ALA A 24 67.56 -148.13 -17.97
N ALA A 25 67.49 -149.12 -18.85
CA ALA A 25 67.55 -148.93 -20.30
C ALA A 25 66.21 -148.48 -20.92
N GLU A 26 65.07 -148.92 -20.38
CA GLU A 26 63.76 -148.71 -21.00
C GLU A 26 62.86 -147.71 -20.24
N CYS A 27 63.26 -147.26 -19.04
CA CYS A 27 62.51 -146.29 -18.23
C CYS A 27 63.36 -145.07 -17.91
N SER A 28 62.78 -143.87 -18.01
CA SER A 28 63.41 -142.63 -17.52
C SER A 28 63.60 -142.68 -16.01
N GLN A 29 64.50 -141.84 -15.49
CA GLN A 29 64.78 -141.77 -14.05
C GLN A 29 63.55 -141.40 -13.21
N ALA A 30 62.68 -140.53 -13.73
CA ALA A 30 61.41 -140.18 -13.10
C ALA A 30 60.42 -141.37 -13.11
N CYS A 31 60.38 -142.12 -14.21
CA CYS A 31 59.56 -143.35 -14.32
C CYS A 31 59.99 -144.39 -13.29
N LEU A 32 61.30 -144.58 -13.12
CA LEU A 32 61.85 -145.48 -12.10
C LEU A 32 61.51 -145.03 -10.68
N GLY A 33 61.53 -143.73 -10.39
CA GLY A 33 61.09 -143.19 -9.10
C GLY A 33 59.63 -143.51 -8.77
N VAL A 34 58.75 -143.48 -9.77
CA VAL A 34 57.33 -143.86 -9.62
C VAL A 34 57.17 -145.39 -9.50
N LEU A 35 57.98 -146.17 -10.22
CA LEU A 35 57.91 -147.64 -10.20
C LEU A 35 58.55 -148.27 -8.97
N GLN A 36 59.54 -147.61 -8.34
CA GLN A 36 60.33 -148.11 -7.20
C GLN A 36 59.51 -148.83 -6.11
N PRO A 37 58.38 -148.29 -5.61
CA PRO A 37 57.56 -148.98 -4.60
C PRO A 37 56.88 -150.26 -5.12
N HIS A 38 56.74 -150.42 -6.43
CA HIS A 38 56.05 -151.54 -7.08
C HIS A 38 56.99 -152.57 -7.71
N LEU A 39 58.28 -152.23 -7.89
CA LEU A 39 59.28 -153.12 -8.49
C LEU A 39 59.42 -154.45 -7.74
N GLY A 40 59.36 -154.44 -6.40
CA GLY A 40 59.44 -155.67 -5.61
C GLY A 40 58.25 -156.63 -5.82
N ALA A 41 57.10 -156.15 -6.27
CA ALA A 41 55.96 -156.99 -6.63
C ALA A 41 56.04 -157.48 -8.08
N LEU A 42 56.47 -156.60 -9.00
CA LEU A 42 56.67 -156.93 -10.41
C LEU A 42 57.79 -157.95 -10.62
N LEU A 43 58.89 -157.84 -9.87
CA LEU A 43 60.01 -158.79 -9.93
C LEU A 43 59.62 -160.16 -9.38
N ARG A 44 58.87 -160.22 -8.27
CA ARG A 44 58.36 -161.49 -7.72
C ARG A 44 57.36 -162.20 -8.65
N ALA A 45 56.58 -161.45 -9.43
CA ALA A 45 55.74 -162.01 -10.49
C ALA A 45 56.54 -162.47 -11.72
N GLY A 46 57.69 -161.82 -11.98
CA GLY A 46 58.61 -162.13 -13.08
C GLY A 46 59.58 -163.29 -12.82
N ASP A 47 59.89 -163.61 -11.56
CA ASP A 47 60.78 -164.71 -11.16
C ASP A 47 60.27 -166.09 -11.64
N GLY A 48 58.98 -166.22 -11.98
CA GLY A 48 58.40 -167.42 -12.60
C GLY A 48 58.67 -167.57 -14.10
N ILE A 49 59.31 -166.59 -14.75
CA ILE A 49 59.52 -166.56 -16.20
C ILE A 49 61.00 -166.85 -16.54
N ALA A 50 61.48 -168.03 -16.15
CA ALA A 50 62.85 -168.47 -16.43
C ALA A 50 63.01 -168.90 -17.91
N GLY A 51 63.28 -167.94 -18.80
CA GLY A 51 63.62 -168.17 -20.20
C GLY A 51 63.84 -166.87 -20.99
N GLN A 52 64.58 -166.93 -22.10
CA GLN A 52 64.88 -165.76 -22.95
C GLN A 52 63.61 -164.99 -23.38
N ASN A 53 62.50 -165.71 -23.64
CA ASN A 53 61.21 -165.11 -23.99
C ASN A 53 60.58 -164.28 -22.86
N GLY A 54 60.85 -164.60 -21.60
CA GLY A 54 60.33 -163.86 -20.45
C GLY A 54 60.96 -162.48 -20.27
N MET A 55 62.26 -162.40 -20.54
CA MET A 55 63.01 -161.15 -20.48
C MET A 55 62.58 -160.18 -21.59
N GLU A 56 62.18 -160.68 -22.76
CA GLU A 56 61.63 -159.86 -23.84
C GLU A 56 60.23 -159.33 -23.52
N GLN A 57 59.37 -160.14 -22.88
CA GLN A 57 58.06 -159.69 -22.41
C GLN A 57 58.17 -158.63 -21.32
N LEU A 58 59.09 -158.80 -20.36
CA LEU A 58 59.38 -157.79 -19.35
C LEU A 58 59.97 -156.51 -19.97
N ARG A 59 60.85 -156.65 -20.98
CA ARG A 59 61.36 -155.50 -21.74
C ARG A 59 60.23 -154.75 -22.45
N ALA A 60 59.31 -155.46 -23.10
CA ALA A 60 58.16 -154.85 -23.77
C ALA A 60 57.23 -154.14 -22.77
N LEU A 61 57.01 -154.73 -21.59
CA LEU A 61 56.24 -154.13 -20.52
C LEU A 61 56.91 -152.85 -19.99
N PHE A 62 58.20 -152.89 -19.65
CA PHE A 62 58.92 -151.71 -19.17
C PHE A 62 59.03 -150.62 -20.23
N ARG A 63 59.20 -150.97 -21.50
CA ARG A 63 59.12 -150.01 -22.61
C ARG A 63 57.74 -149.37 -22.70
N CYS A 64 56.67 -150.14 -22.57
CA CYS A 64 55.31 -149.62 -22.57
C CYS A 64 55.08 -148.64 -21.41
N ILE A 65 55.51 -149.02 -20.20
CA ILE A 65 55.40 -148.16 -19.01
C ILE A 65 56.26 -146.90 -19.16
N GLY A 66 57.49 -147.02 -19.65
CA GLY A 66 58.37 -145.88 -19.96
C GLY A 66 57.73 -144.92 -20.94
N GLN A 67 57.15 -145.42 -22.05
CA GLN A 67 56.44 -144.60 -23.03
C GLN A 67 55.18 -143.95 -22.46
N LEU A 68 54.42 -144.64 -21.60
CA LEU A 68 53.24 -144.07 -20.94
C LEU A 68 53.64 -142.97 -19.96
N HIS A 69 54.71 -143.16 -19.19
CA HIS A 69 55.22 -142.15 -18.27
C HIS A 69 55.73 -140.92 -19.03
N GLU A 70 56.53 -141.09 -20.09
CA GLU A 70 56.96 -139.95 -20.92
C GLU A 70 55.79 -139.20 -21.55
N ARG A 71 54.74 -139.92 -21.98
CA ARG A 71 53.51 -139.28 -22.48
C ARG A 71 52.79 -138.51 -21.38
N ALA A 72 52.74 -139.04 -20.16
CA ALA A 72 52.16 -138.36 -19.00
C ALA A 72 52.97 -137.11 -18.62
N GLU A 73 54.30 -137.18 -18.57
CA GLU A 73 55.16 -136.02 -18.31
C GLU A 73 55.03 -134.95 -19.40
N ARG A 74 54.97 -135.33 -20.68
CA ARG A 74 54.70 -134.38 -21.77
C ARG A 74 53.32 -133.75 -21.65
N ALA A 75 52.30 -134.52 -21.26
CA ALA A 75 50.96 -134.01 -21.04
C ALA A 75 50.90 -133.05 -19.84
N GLU A 76 51.60 -133.35 -18.75
CA GLU A 76 51.69 -132.47 -17.58
C GLU A 76 52.49 -131.20 -17.88
N ALA A 77 53.62 -131.32 -18.58
CA ALA A 77 54.40 -130.17 -19.04
C ALA A 77 53.59 -129.28 -19.98
N ALA A 78 52.82 -129.88 -20.90
CA ALA A 78 51.88 -129.15 -21.76
C ALA A 78 50.77 -128.49 -20.93
N ALA A 79 50.18 -129.20 -19.95
CA ALA A 79 49.15 -128.65 -19.07
C ALA A 79 49.67 -127.44 -18.27
N ARG A 80 50.87 -127.54 -17.67
CA ARG A 80 51.52 -126.43 -16.95
C ARG A 80 51.89 -125.28 -17.88
N HIS A 81 52.36 -125.58 -19.10
CA HIS A 81 52.62 -124.56 -20.11
C HIS A 81 51.35 -123.80 -20.48
N TRP A 82 50.25 -124.53 -20.71
CA TRP A 82 48.94 -123.92 -20.98
C TRP A 82 48.44 -123.14 -19.77
N GLU A 83 48.52 -123.66 -18.55
CA GLU A 83 48.14 -122.95 -17.33
C GLU A 83 48.91 -121.63 -17.17
N ALA A 84 50.22 -121.66 -17.36
CA ALA A 84 51.05 -120.45 -17.31
C ALA A 84 50.70 -119.46 -18.43
N HIS A 85 50.47 -119.97 -19.65
CA HIS A 85 50.08 -119.14 -20.79
C HIS A 85 48.71 -118.50 -20.59
N TRP A 86 47.72 -119.27 -20.13
CA TRP A 86 46.37 -118.79 -19.81
C TRP A 86 46.38 -117.80 -18.66
N SER A 87 47.13 -118.08 -17.59
CA SER A 87 47.26 -117.17 -16.44
C SER A 87 47.91 -115.85 -16.84
N GLY A 88 48.96 -115.90 -17.66
CA GLY A 88 49.63 -114.71 -18.20
C GLY A 88 48.72 -113.90 -19.12
N ALA A 89 48.04 -114.55 -20.06
CA ALA A 89 47.10 -113.91 -20.97
C ALA A 89 45.90 -113.30 -20.22
N PHE A 90 45.34 -114.01 -19.24
CA PHE A 90 44.24 -113.52 -18.42
C PHE A 90 44.63 -112.31 -17.58
N HIS A 91 45.80 -112.33 -16.93
CA HIS A 91 46.32 -111.16 -16.22
C HIS A 91 46.57 -109.98 -17.15
N HIS A 92 47.09 -110.22 -18.36
CA HIS A 92 47.29 -109.16 -19.34
C HIS A 92 45.97 -108.51 -19.76
N VAL A 93 44.93 -109.31 -20.03
CA VAL A 93 43.59 -108.80 -20.39
C VAL A 93 42.96 -108.03 -19.23
N LEU A 94 43.09 -108.53 -17.99
CA LEU A 94 42.58 -107.81 -16.81
C LEU A 94 43.30 -106.48 -16.60
N GLU A 95 44.62 -106.42 -16.79
CA GLU A 95 45.38 -105.19 -16.62
C GLU A 95 45.06 -104.19 -17.74
N GLN A 96 44.92 -104.65 -18.99
CA GLN A 96 44.45 -103.80 -20.10
C GLN A 96 43.06 -103.23 -19.80
N ARG A 97 42.12 -104.05 -19.31
CA ARG A 97 40.78 -103.59 -18.96
C ARG A 97 40.80 -102.59 -17.80
N ARG A 98 41.63 -102.83 -16.79
CA ARG A 98 41.80 -101.89 -15.67
C ARG A 98 42.37 -100.55 -16.14
N GLN A 99 43.30 -100.55 -17.09
CA GLN A 99 43.85 -99.33 -17.66
C GLN A 99 42.83 -98.56 -18.49
N THR A 100 42.02 -99.25 -19.32
CA THR A 100 40.94 -98.59 -20.07
C THR A 100 39.87 -98.03 -19.15
N ASP A 101 39.47 -98.79 -18.13
CA ASP A 101 38.46 -98.35 -17.16
C ASP A 101 38.95 -97.11 -16.40
N ASN A 102 40.20 -97.10 -15.92
CA ASN A 102 40.81 -95.94 -15.27
C ASN A 102 40.85 -94.69 -16.19
N ALA A 103 41.18 -94.86 -17.47
CA ALA A 103 41.18 -93.75 -18.44
C ALA A 103 39.77 -93.19 -18.65
N THR A 104 38.75 -94.06 -18.78
CA THR A 104 37.36 -93.62 -18.93
C THR A 104 36.84 -92.87 -17.70
N VAL A 105 37.19 -93.34 -16.48
CA VAL A 105 36.84 -92.64 -15.24
C VAL A 105 37.50 -91.26 -15.18
N GLY A 106 38.75 -91.13 -15.64
CA GLY A 106 39.43 -89.83 -15.75
C GLY A 106 38.66 -88.84 -16.64
N TYR A 107 38.27 -89.28 -17.84
CA TYR A 107 37.46 -88.44 -18.74
C TYR A 107 36.08 -88.10 -18.17
N GLU A 108 35.42 -89.02 -17.45
CA GLU A 108 34.15 -88.71 -16.80
C GLU A 108 34.28 -87.66 -15.70
N VAL A 109 35.37 -87.68 -14.93
CA VAL A 109 35.65 -86.68 -13.89
C VAL A 109 35.90 -85.32 -14.54
N GLU A 110 36.78 -85.23 -15.55
CA GLU A 110 37.03 -83.99 -16.29
C GLU A 110 35.75 -83.45 -16.95
N LEU A 111 34.92 -84.34 -17.51
CA LEU A 111 33.64 -83.96 -18.09
C LEU A 111 32.66 -83.44 -17.03
N ARG A 112 32.60 -84.06 -15.85
CA ARG A 112 31.79 -83.53 -14.73
C ARG A 112 32.30 -82.17 -14.26
N GLU A 113 33.60 -82.01 -14.09
CA GLU A 113 34.23 -80.77 -13.65
C GLU A 113 33.96 -79.62 -14.64
N THR A 114 34.14 -79.88 -15.95
CA THR A 114 33.84 -78.90 -17.00
C THR A 114 32.34 -78.56 -17.07
N HIS A 115 31.45 -79.55 -16.89
CA HIS A 115 30.00 -79.28 -16.81
C HIS A 115 29.65 -78.42 -15.59
N THR A 116 30.25 -78.70 -14.43
CA THR A 116 30.05 -77.87 -13.24
C THR A 116 30.59 -76.46 -13.44
N ALA A 117 31.77 -76.29 -14.05
CA ALA A 117 32.33 -74.97 -14.36
C ALA A 117 31.48 -74.20 -15.37
N LEU A 118 30.92 -74.87 -16.39
CA LEU A 118 29.99 -74.24 -17.32
C LEU A 118 28.68 -73.83 -16.63
N ALA A 119 28.18 -74.64 -15.69
CA ALA A 119 26.99 -74.30 -14.92
C ALA A 119 27.23 -73.08 -14.02
N THR A 120 28.37 -72.99 -13.34
CA THR A 120 28.72 -71.84 -12.51
C THR A 120 28.89 -70.58 -13.35
N LEU A 121 29.60 -70.65 -14.48
CA LEU A 121 29.76 -69.50 -15.39
C LEU A 121 28.43 -69.02 -15.99
N ARG A 122 27.49 -69.94 -16.29
CA ARG A 122 26.14 -69.55 -16.72
C ARG A 122 25.38 -68.84 -15.62
N ALA A 123 25.44 -69.33 -14.39
CA ALA A 123 24.81 -68.68 -13.24
C ALA A 123 25.40 -67.28 -12.97
N GLU A 124 26.73 -67.13 -13.08
CA GLU A 124 27.39 -65.83 -12.96
C GLU A 124 27.01 -64.87 -14.09
N ARG A 125 26.96 -65.35 -15.34
CA ARG A 125 26.48 -64.56 -16.47
C ARG A 125 25.07 -64.05 -16.23
N ASP A 126 24.16 -64.92 -15.79
CA ASP A 126 22.75 -64.56 -15.56
C ASP A 126 22.62 -63.56 -14.41
N ARG A 127 23.42 -63.74 -13.35
CA ARG A 127 23.53 -62.76 -12.26
C ARG A 127 24.02 -61.40 -12.76
N LEU A 128 25.13 -61.35 -13.50
CA LEU A 128 25.70 -60.11 -14.02
C LEU A 128 24.76 -59.43 -15.02
N ALA A 129 24.05 -60.20 -15.86
CA ALA A 129 23.02 -59.67 -16.74
C ALA A 129 21.88 -59.00 -15.94
N GLY A 130 21.49 -59.58 -14.80
CA GLY A 130 20.55 -58.98 -13.86
C GLY A 130 21.07 -57.67 -13.26
N GLU A 131 22.32 -57.64 -12.79
CA GLU A 131 22.96 -56.43 -12.23
C GLU A 131 23.06 -55.30 -13.27
N VAL A 132 23.47 -55.61 -14.50
CA VAL A 132 23.51 -54.65 -15.62
C VAL A 132 22.12 -54.12 -15.93
N TRP A 133 21.10 -54.97 -15.94
CA TRP A 133 19.73 -54.54 -16.17
C TRP A 133 19.25 -53.58 -15.08
N VAL A 134 19.54 -53.87 -13.80
CA VAL A 134 19.21 -52.97 -12.67
C VAL A 134 19.91 -51.62 -12.84
N LEU A 135 21.21 -51.61 -13.12
CA LEU A 135 21.96 -50.37 -13.34
C LEU A 135 21.44 -49.56 -14.53
N GLN A 136 21.03 -50.23 -15.62
CA GLN A 136 20.39 -49.56 -16.76
C GLN A 136 19.04 -48.94 -16.38
N GLN A 137 18.24 -49.60 -15.55
CA GLN A 137 16.98 -49.05 -15.06
C GLN A 137 17.20 -47.86 -14.12
N GLU A 138 18.18 -47.93 -13.23
CA GLU A 138 18.56 -46.82 -12.35
C GLU A 138 19.08 -45.62 -13.15
N ALA A 139 19.94 -45.85 -14.14
CA ALA A 139 20.42 -44.80 -15.03
C ALA A 139 19.26 -44.13 -15.80
N ARG A 140 18.33 -44.92 -16.35
CA ARG A 140 17.13 -44.40 -17.03
C ARG A 140 16.28 -43.55 -16.09
N ARG A 141 15.98 -44.04 -14.89
CA ARG A 141 15.23 -43.29 -13.87
C ARG A 141 15.96 -42.02 -13.45
N GLY A 142 17.29 -42.05 -13.36
CA GLY A 142 18.14 -40.89 -13.10
C GLY A 142 17.99 -39.84 -14.20
N CYS A 143 18.14 -40.23 -15.47
CA CYS A 143 17.97 -39.33 -16.62
C CYS A 143 16.54 -38.76 -16.69
N GLU A 144 15.51 -39.58 -16.46
CA GLU A 144 14.12 -39.11 -16.40
C GLU A 144 13.89 -38.10 -15.28
N ALA A 145 14.47 -38.34 -14.10
CA ALA A 145 14.40 -37.42 -12.96
C ALA A 145 15.14 -36.10 -13.23
N GLU A 146 16.29 -36.15 -13.90
CA GLU A 146 17.03 -34.95 -14.31
C GLU A 146 16.27 -34.16 -15.38
N ALA A 147 15.73 -34.83 -16.40
CA ALA A 147 14.87 -34.20 -17.41
C ALA A 147 13.63 -33.55 -16.77
N ALA A 148 13.01 -34.20 -15.79
CA ALA A 148 11.89 -33.63 -15.04
C ALA A 148 12.31 -32.40 -14.21
N ARG A 149 13.51 -32.41 -13.60
CA ARG A 149 14.06 -31.24 -12.88
C ARG A 149 14.33 -30.08 -13.82
N GLU A 150 14.91 -30.33 -14.99
CA GLU A 150 15.15 -29.30 -16.01
C GLU A 150 13.84 -28.73 -16.56
N GLN A 151 12.85 -29.57 -16.84
CA GLN A 151 11.52 -29.14 -17.26
C GLN A 151 10.86 -28.27 -16.18
N ASN A 152 10.90 -28.70 -14.92
CA ASN A 152 10.38 -27.92 -13.78
C ASN A 152 11.13 -26.59 -13.61
N ARG A 153 12.45 -26.57 -13.80
CA ARG A 153 13.25 -25.35 -13.79
C ARG A 153 12.83 -24.39 -14.91
N GLY A 154 12.58 -24.91 -16.12
CA GLY A 154 12.10 -24.12 -17.24
C GLY A 154 10.68 -23.57 -17.02
N VAL A 155 9.79 -24.31 -16.36
CA VAL A 155 8.47 -23.80 -15.93
C VAL A 155 8.62 -22.71 -14.87
N TRP A 156 9.47 -22.92 -13.87
CA TRP A 156 9.73 -21.95 -12.81
C TRP A 156 10.30 -20.64 -13.35
N LEU A 157 11.29 -20.70 -14.25
CA LEU A 157 11.87 -19.51 -14.88
C LEU A 157 10.84 -18.72 -15.69
N ARG A 158 10.00 -19.40 -16.48
CA ARG A 158 8.90 -18.73 -17.21
C ARG A 158 7.89 -18.08 -16.27
N SER A 159 7.51 -18.77 -15.19
CA SER A 159 6.63 -18.17 -14.17
C SER A 159 7.26 -16.95 -13.50
N LEU A 160 8.57 -16.97 -13.26
CA LEU A 160 9.30 -15.84 -12.71
C LEU A 160 9.30 -14.67 -13.70
N GLU A 161 9.63 -14.91 -14.98
CA GLU A 161 9.59 -13.92 -16.05
C GLU A 161 8.20 -13.30 -16.19
N GLU A 162 7.13 -14.10 -16.22
CA GLU A 162 5.75 -13.62 -16.24
C GLU A 162 5.42 -12.75 -15.02
N SER A 163 5.88 -13.14 -13.83
CA SER A 163 5.65 -12.34 -12.61
C SER A 163 6.39 -11.00 -12.65
N MET A 164 7.61 -10.96 -13.21
CA MET A 164 8.36 -9.73 -13.39
C MET A 164 7.71 -8.83 -14.44
N LEU A 165 7.26 -9.40 -15.57
CA LEU A 165 6.52 -8.66 -16.59
C LEU A 165 5.22 -8.07 -16.06
N ARG A 166 4.46 -8.81 -15.24
CA ARG A 166 3.26 -8.29 -14.58
C ARG A 166 3.59 -7.11 -13.66
N ARG A 167 4.62 -7.23 -12.82
CA ARG A 167 5.07 -6.14 -11.94
C ARG A 167 5.54 -4.91 -12.70
N LEU A 168 6.25 -5.11 -13.83
CA LEU A 168 6.64 -4.01 -14.71
C LEU A 168 5.41 -3.35 -15.33
N GLY A 169 4.43 -4.13 -15.79
CA GLY A 169 3.14 -3.61 -16.29
C GLY A 169 2.38 -2.81 -15.24
N GLU A 170 2.26 -3.32 -14.01
CA GLU A 170 1.66 -2.61 -12.88
C GLU A 170 2.40 -1.31 -12.56
N SER A 171 3.74 -1.32 -12.58
CA SER A 171 4.56 -0.12 -12.38
C SER A 171 4.36 0.92 -13.48
N GLU A 172 4.28 0.50 -14.74
CA GLU A 172 3.99 1.39 -15.88
C GLU A 172 2.59 2.00 -15.77
N GLU A 173 1.60 1.22 -15.38
CA GLU A 173 0.24 1.71 -15.16
C GLU A 173 0.18 2.72 -14.01
N GLN A 174 0.87 2.45 -12.90
CA GLN A 174 1.03 3.40 -11.80
C GLN A 174 1.70 4.68 -12.27
N GLN A 175 2.77 4.60 -13.08
CA GLN A 175 3.44 5.76 -13.64
C GLN A 175 2.51 6.57 -14.55
N ARG A 176 1.75 5.91 -15.45
CA ARG A 176 0.75 6.57 -16.30
C ARG A 176 -0.35 7.23 -15.47
N ALA A 177 -0.79 6.60 -14.38
CA ALA A 177 -1.80 7.17 -13.49
C ALA A 177 -1.27 8.40 -12.73
N LEU A 178 -0.02 8.36 -12.24
CA LEU A 178 0.64 9.49 -11.61
C LEU A 178 0.85 10.65 -12.61
N GLN A 179 1.24 10.35 -13.85
CA GLN A 179 1.38 11.35 -14.90
C GLN A 179 0.04 12.06 -15.17
N ARG A 180 -1.06 11.31 -15.33
CA ARG A 180 -2.40 11.90 -15.50
C ARG A 180 -2.82 12.77 -14.32
N ARG A 181 -2.48 12.38 -13.09
CA ARG A 181 -2.74 13.22 -11.90
C ARG A 181 -1.92 14.49 -11.92
N LEU A 182 -0.64 14.40 -12.29
CA LEU A 182 0.24 15.55 -12.41
C LEU A 182 -0.26 16.52 -13.48
N ASP A 183 -0.68 16.01 -14.64
CA ASP A 183 -1.26 16.83 -15.71
C ASP A 183 -2.58 17.50 -15.27
N ALA A 184 -3.42 16.78 -14.52
CA ALA A 184 -4.67 17.32 -13.97
C ALA A 184 -4.42 18.41 -12.91
N GLU A 185 -3.48 18.20 -12.00
CA GLU A 185 -3.08 19.23 -11.03
C GLU A 185 -2.41 20.43 -11.73
N GLY A 186 -1.62 20.20 -12.78
CA GLY A 186 -1.08 21.25 -13.63
C GLY A 186 -2.17 22.10 -14.29
N ALA A 187 -3.23 21.45 -14.82
CA ALA A 187 -4.38 22.15 -15.40
C ALA A 187 -5.15 22.97 -14.35
N LYS A 188 -5.35 22.43 -13.13
CA LYS A 188 -5.95 23.18 -12.01
C LYS A 188 -5.11 24.39 -11.62
N ALA A 189 -3.79 24.23 -11.52
CA ALA A 189 -2.88 25.32 -11.20
C ALA A 189 -2.94 26.43 -12.26
N ALA A 190 -2.98 26.07 -13.55
CA ALA A 190 -3.13 27.03 -14.64
C ALA A 190 -4.49 27.76 -14.58
N ALA A 191 -5.58 27.05 -14.27
CA ALA A 191 -6.90 27.67 -14.09
C ALA A 191 -6.92 28.66 -12.92
N LEU A 192 -6.37 28.27 -11.76
CA LEU A 192 -6.25 29.16 -10.59
C LEU A 192 -5.37 30.38 -10.87
N GLN A 193 -4.29 30.21 -11.64
CA GLN A 193 -3.47 31.33 -12.08
C GLN A 193 -4.24 32.29 -12.99
N ALA A 194 -5.06 31.77 -13.90
CA ALA A 194 -5.93 32.58 -14.75
C ALA A 194 -7.00 33.32 -13.93
N GLU A 195 -7.63 32.65 -12.96
CA GLU A 195 -8.59 33.27 -12.02
C GLU A 195 -7.94 34.37 -11.18
N LEU A 196 -6.73 34.13 -10.64
CA LEU A 196 -5.98 35.15 -9.92
C LEU A 196 -5.65 36.34 -10.81
N GLY A 197 -5.26 36.11 -12.06
CA GLY A 197 -5.04 37.16 -13.05
C GLY A 197 -6.32 37.97 -13.31
N GLN A 198 -7.45 37.30 -13.48
CA GLN A 198 -8.75 37.95 -13.67
C GLN A 198 -9.16 38.80 -12.46
N LEU A 199 -9.06 38.25 -11.25
CA LEU A 199 -9.37 38.96 -10.01
C LEU A 199 -8.47 40.18 -9.80
N GLN A 200 -7.19 40.12 -10.21
CA GLN A 200 -6.30 41.27 -10.18
C GLN A 200 -6.77 42.38 -11.14
N LEU A 201 -7.21 42.02 -12.34
CA LEU A 201 -7.77 42.98 -13.30
C LEU A 201 -9.07 43.60 -12.77
N ASP A 202 -9.98 42.79 -12.24
CA ASP A 202 -11.25 43.24 -11.65
C ASP A 202 -11.01 44.19 -10.46
N LEU A 203 -10.03 43.88 -9.61
CA LEU A 203 -9.65 44.73 -8.48
C LEU A 203 -9.05 46.07 -8.94
N VAL A 204 -8.27 46.09 -10.02
CA VAL A 204 -7.78 47.34 -10.62
C VAL A 204 -8.95 48.15 -11.20
N PHE A 205 -9.89 47.49 -11.87
CA PHE A 205 -11.09 48.13 -12.41
C PHE A 205 -11.97 48.74 -11.30
N GLU A 206 -12.30 47.98 -10.26
CA GLU A 206 -13.05 48.43 -9.09
C GLU A 206 -12.36 49.60 -8.36
N ARG A 207 -11.03 49.57 -8.25
CA ARG A 207 -10.26 50.72 -7.73
C ARG A 207 -10.41 51.95 -8.62
N GLY A 208 -10.47 51.77 -9.94
CA GLY A 208 -10.74 52.84 -10.89
C GLY A 208 -12.14 53.42 -10.72
N GLU A 209 -13.17 52.57 -10.65
CA GLU A 209 -14.57 52.97 -10.42
C GLU A 209 -14.74 53.67 -9.07
N ARG A 210 -14.14 53.15 -8.00
CA ARG A 210 -14.14 53.82 -6.69
C ARG A 210 -13.51 55.21 -6.75
N ARG A 211 -12.37 55.37 -7.44
CA ARG A 211 -11.75 56.69 -7.63
C ARG A 211 -12.67 57.64 -8.39
N ARG A 212 -13.31 57.20 -9.47
CA ARG A 212 -14.29 58.01 -10.21
C ARG A 212 -15.48 58.40 -9.33
N ALA A 213 -16.00 57.47 -8.54
CA ALA A 213 -17.08 57.74 -7.60
C ALA A 213 -16.66 58.73 -6.49
N GLU A 214 -15.44 58.61 -5.96
CA GLU A 214 -14.86 59.57 -5.01
C GLU A 214 -14.67 60.96 -5.64
N GLU A 215 -14.19 61.03 -6.88
CA GLU A 215 -14.07 62.27 -7.66
C GLU A 215 -15.43 62.94 -7.87
N HIS A 216 -16.44 62.19 -8.31
CA HIS A 216 -17.81 62.69 -8.46
C HIS A 216 -18.43 63.12 -7.12
N ALA A 217 -18.18 62.39 -6.04
CA ALA A 217 -18.64 62.79 -4.71
C ALA A 217 -17.95 64.08 -4.24
N ALA A 218 -16.66 64.25 -4.54
CA ALA A 218 -15.92 65.48 -4.25
C ALA A 218 -16.42 66.66 -5.09
N GLU A 219 -16.72 66.46 -6.37
CA GLU A 219 -17.33 67.47 -7.25
C GLU A 219 -18.73 67.86 -6.78
N ALA A 220 -19.58 66.89 -6.45
CA ALA A 220 -20.90 67.13 -5.87
C ALA A 220 -20.79 67.88 -4.52
N GLY A 221 -19.78 67.56 -3.71
CA GLY A 221 -19.46 68.28 -2.48
C GLY A 221 -19.09 69.75 -2.73
N LYS A 222 -18.23 70.03 -3.73
CA LYS A 222 -17.91 71.41 -4.15
C LYS A 222 -19.15 72.15 -4.61
N TYR A 223 -19.95 71.53 -5.47
CA TYR A 223 -21.19 72.11 -5.97
C TYR A 223 -22.17 72.44 -4.84
N ALA A 224 -22.33 71.54 -3.87
CA ALA A 224 -23.20 71.77 -2.71
C ALA A 224 -22.73 72.95 -1.85
N VAL A 225 -21.42 73.09 -1.64
CA VAL A 225 -20.83 74.23 -0.91
C VAL A 225 -21.03 75.54 -1.68
N GLU A 226 -20.80 75.52 -3.00
CA GLU A 226 -20.99 76.69 -3.87
C GLU A 226 -22.46 77.12 -3.90
N ALA A 227 -23.39 76.18 -4.09
CA ALA A 227 -24.82 76.43 -4.05
C ALA A 227 -25.25 77.01 -2.70
N ARG A 228 -24.76 76.46 -1.58
CA ARG A 228 -25.01 77.02 -0.24
C ARG A 228 -24.46 78.43 -0.11
N SER A 229 -23.27 78.71 -0.63
CA SER A 229 -22.67 80.05 -0.62
C SER A 229 -23.48 81.05 -1.44
N GLN A 230 -24.08 80.60 -2.55
CA GLN A 230 -24.87 81.42 -3.45
C GLN A 230 -26.25 81.72 -2.87
N VAL A 231 -26.89 80.74 -2.24
CA VAL A 231 -28.12 80.93 -1.45
C VAL A 231 -27.84 81.86 -0.26
N GLY A 232 -26.71 81.69 0.43
CA GLY A 232 -26.30 82.59 1.51
C GLY A 232 -26.16 84.04 1.02
N ARG A 233 -25.52 84.24 -0.14
CA ARG A 233 -25.40 85.55 -0.79
C ARG A 233 -26.77 86.12 -1.17
N SER A 234 -27.62 85.37 -1.86
CA SER A 234 -28.94 85.86 -2.29
C SER A 234 -29.87 86.19 -1.12
N VAL A 235 -29.84 85.39 -0.04
CA VAL A 235 -30.58 85.69 1.19
C VAL A 235 -30.03 86.96 1.85
N SER A 236 -28.70 87.13 1.92
CA SER A 236 -28.10 88.35 2.48
C SER A 236 -28.45 89.60 1.67
N GLU A 237 -28.45 89.50 0.34
CA GLU A 237 -28.84 90.57 -0.58
C GLU A 237 -30.33 90.93 -0.44
N ALA A 238 -31.20 89.92 -0.35
CA ALA A 238 -32.63 90.11 -0.13
C ALA A 238 -32.93 90.76 1.22
N LEU A 239 -32.24 90.34 2.30
CA LEU A 239 -32.37 90.95 3.62
C LEU A 239 -31.89 92.41 3.63
N GLN A 240 -30.77 92.72 2.97
CA GLN A 240 -30.30 94.09 2.84
C GLN A 240 -31.28 94.96 2.05
N LYS A 241 -31.90 94.42 1.01
CA LYS A 241 -32.90 95.13 0.22
C LYS A 241 -34.15 95.45 1.06
N LEU A 242 -34.68 94.47 1.77
CA LEU A 242 -35.79 94.64 2.72
C LEU A 242 -35.48 95.69 3.80
N GLN A 243 -34.27 95.69 4.36
CA GLN A 243 -33.86 96.68 5.36
C GLN A 243 -33.82 98.11 4.81
N ARG A 244 -33.41 98.30 3.56
CA ARG A 244 -33.42 99.62 2.91
C ARG A 244 -34.84 100.08 2.62
N GLU A 245 -35.69 99.20 2.08
CA GLU A 245 -37.09 99.50 1.78
C GLU A 245 -37.86 99.90 3.04
N LEU A 246 -37.70 99.14 4.14
CA LEU A 246 -38.33 99.46 5.43
C LEU A 246 -37.82 100.79 6.02
N GLY A 247 -36.54 101.11 5.81
CA GLY A 247 -35.95 102.38 6.23
C GLY A 247 -36.52 103.58 5.45
N GLU A 248 -36.73 103.42 4.15
CA GLU A 248 -37.32 104.45 3.29
C GLU A 248 -38.81 104.68 3.60
N GLU A 249 -39.57 103.63 3.91
CA GLU A 249 -40.99 103.74 4.29
C GLU A 249 -41.19 104.51 5.60
N LEU A 250 -40.41 104.19 6.64
CA LEU A 250 -40.41 104.91 7.92
C LEU A 250 -40.04 106.39 7.77
N GLN A 251 -39.22 106.73 6.78
CA GLN A 251 -38.80 108.11 6.54
C GLN A 251 -39.89 108.92 5.82
N ARG A 252 -40.61 108.30 4.87
CA ARG A 252 -41.78 108.91 4.20
C ARG A 252 -42.94 109.16 5.17
N GLU A 253 -43.19 108.25 6.12
CA GLU A 253 -44.21 108.44 7.16
C GLU A 253 -43.91 109.64 8.07
N ARG A 254 -42.63 109.84 8.44
CA ARG A 254 -42.20 110.98 9.26
C ARG A 254 -42.39 112.33 8.54
N GLU A 255 -42.11 112.38 7.24
CA GLU A 255 -42.25 113.60 6.43
C GLU A 255 -43.74 113.96 6.18
N ALA A 256 -44.61 112.96 5.99
CA ALA A 256 -46.05 113.17 5.82
C ALA A 256 -46.72 113.76 7.07
N HIS A 257 -46.29 113.34 8.27
CA HIS A 257 -46.81 113.86 9.54
C HIS A 257 -46.34 115.29 9.86
N ALA A 258 -45.18 115.71 9.35
CA ALA A 258 -44.66 117.07 9.55
C ALA A 258 -45.45 118.12 8.75
N LEU A 259 -46.00 117.75 7.58
CA LEU A 259 -46.73 118.66 6.70
C LEU A 259 -48.19 118.91 7.11
N THR A 260 -48.82 117.98 7.84
CA THR A 260 -50.23 118.10 8.28
C THR A 260 -50.40 118.88 9.59
N ALA A 261 -49.34 119.05 10.39
CA ALA A 261 -49.43 119.68 11.71
C ALA A 261 -49.26 121.22 11.72
N ALA A 262 -48.86 121.84 10.60
CA ALA A 262 -48.43 123.24 10.59
C ALA A 262 -49.52 124.29 10.25
N SER A 263 -50.73 123.90 9.84
CA SER A 263 -51.73 124.83 9.29
C SER A 263 -52.98 125.08 10.14
N VAL A 264 -53.11 124.49 11.35
CA VAL A 264 -54.38 124.46 12.09
C VAL A 264 -54.36 125.16 13.45
N VAL A 265 -53.21 125.66 13.95
CA VAL A 265 -53.14 126.31 15.28
C VAL A 265 -52.51 127.68 15.18
N THR A 266 -53.30 128.74 15.45
CA THR A 266 -52.73 130.10 15.51
C THR A 266 -51.84 130.24 16.75
N ARG A 267 -50.77 131.05 16.68
CA ARG A 267 -49.82 131.27 17.80
C ARG A 267 -50.52 131.67 19.11
N ARG A 268 -51.63 132.41 19.01
CA ARG A 268 -52.43 132.84 20.16
C ARG A 268 -53.19 131.69 20.81
N GLU A 269 -53.70 130.75 20.01
CA GLU A 269 -54.35 129.52 20.49
C GLU A 269 -53.33 128.56 21.10
N ALA A 270 -52.17 128.35 20.45
CA ALA A 270 -51.10 127.50 20.99
C ALA A 270 -50.60 128.00 22.35
N ILE A 271 -50.39 129.31 22.51
CA ILE A 271 -49.94 129.90 23.78
C ILE A 271 -51.02 129.73 24.86
N SER A 272 -52.29 130.00 24.54
CA SER A 272 -53.42 129.81 25.47
C SER A 272 -53.52 128.35 25.96
N VAL A 273 -53.36 127.39 25.06
CA VAL A 273 -53.44 125.95 25.35
C VAL A 273 -52.25 125.50 26.18
N LEU A 274 -51.03 125.92 25.82
CA LEU A 274 -49.82 125.64 26.60
C LEU A 274 -49.87 126.27 28.00
N THR A 275 -50.44 127.48 28.16
CA THR A 275 -50.63 128.07 29.49
C THR A 275 -51.63 127.28 30.33
N THR A 276 -52.75 126.85 29.73
CA THR A 276 -53.77 126.06 30.45
C THR A 276 -53.23 124.66 30.80
N PHE A 277 -52.42 124.06 29.93
CA PHE A 277 -51.71 122.79 30.16
C PHE A 277 -50.61 122.91 31.23
N ALA A 278 -49.86 124.01 31.23
CA ALA A 278 -48.89 124.28 32.28
C ALA A 278 -49.57 124.49 33.64
N GLU A 279 -50.75 125.12 33.70
CA GLU A 279 -51.53 125.24 34.93
C GLU A 279 -52.05 123.89 35.44
N LEU A 280 -52.45 122.99 34.55
CA LEU A 280 -52.78 121.60 34.89
C LEU A 280 -51.58 120.87 35.50
N TRP A 281 -50.40 121.00 34.91
CA TRP A 281 -49.17 120.39 35.44
C TRP A 281 -48.70 121.04 36.75
N ARG A 282 -48.87 122.35 36.93
CA ARG A 282 -48.56 123.03 38.20
C ARG A 282 -49.49 122.60 39.33
N THR A 283 -50.77 122.39 39.05
CA THR A 283 -51.74 121.90 40.05
C THR A 283 -51.50 120.44 40.44
N GLY A 284 -50.96 119.63 39.53
CA GLY A 284 -50.49 118.26 39.81
C GLY A 284 -49.12 118.14 40.49
N ALA A 285 -48.37 119.24 40.65
CA ALA A 285 -47.04 119.24 41.26
C ALA A 285 -47.05 119.42 42.80
N THR A 286 -48.15 119.92 43.38
CA THR A 286 -48.31 120.15 44.82
C THR A 286 -49.53 119.41 45.38
N PRO A 287 -49.38 118.39 46.24
CA PRO A 287 -50.49 117.60 46.77
C PRO A 287 -51.12 118.28 48.01
N VAL A 288 -51.95 119.31 47.83
CA VAL A 288 -52.81 119.85 48.91
C VAL A 288 -54.28 119.55 48.57
N PRO A 289 -54.97 118.71 49.36
CA PRO A 289 -56.33 118.27 49.03
C PRO A 289 -57.36 119.42 49.12
N GLY A 290 -58.31 119.44 48.18
CA GLY A 290 -59.47 120.34 48.15
C GLY A 290 -59.37 121.48 47.12
N ILE A 291 -58.41 122.39 47.26
CA ILE A 291 -58.36 123.63 46.44
C ILE A 291 -57.68 123.41 45.08
N HIS A 292 -56.61 122.60 45.01
CA HIS A 292 -55.90 122.33 43.76
C HIS A 292 -56.66 121.36 42.84
N GLY A 293 -57.42 120.43 43.40
CA GLY A 293 -58.29 119.53 42.64
C GLY A 293 -59.30 120.28 41.79
N GLN A 294 -60.00 121.26 42.39
CA GLN A 294 -60.95 122.10 41.68
C GLN A 294 -60.28 122.98 40.61
N ARG A 295 -59.02 123.40 40.81
CA ARG A 295 -58.26 124.15 39.79
C ARG A 295 -57.80 123.26 38.64
N ALA A 296 -57.33 122.04 38.92
CA ALA A 296 -56.94 121.06 37.91
C ALA A 296 -58.14 120.65 37.05
N GLU A 297 -59.29 120.43 37.67
CA GLU A 297 -60.54 120.14 36.99
C GLU A 297 -61.01 121.29 36.10
N ARG A 298 -60.93 122.55 36.58
CA ARG A 298 -61.23 123.74 35.76
C ARG A 298 -60.26 123.88 34.58
N ALA A 299 -58.96 123.74 34.81
CA ALA A 299 -57.95 123.80 33.76
C ALA A 299 -58.16 122.71 32.70
N LEU A 300 -58.53 121.49 33.11
CA LEU A 300 -58.88 120.41 32.19
C LEU A 300 -60.13 120.73 31.36
N ARG A 301 -61.21 121.20 31.99
CA ARG A 301 -62.42 121.59 31.27
C ARG A 301 -62.16 122.76 30.32
N GLU A 302 -61.25 123.65 30.66
CA GLU A 302 -60.84 124.76 29.82
C GLU A 302 -59.94 124.30 28.65
N LEU A 303 -59.04 123.34 28.87
CA LEU A 303 -58.27 122.66 27.82
C LEU A 303 -59.17 121.92 26.84
N ALA A 304 -60.13 121.13 27.35
CA ALA A 304 -61.08 120.37 26.55
C ALA A 304 -62.02 121.27 25.73
N ARG A 305 -62.26 122.51 26.16
CA ARG A 305 -63.01 123.51 25.38
C ARG A 305 -62.16 124.25 24.34
N LYS A 306 -60.85 124.35 24.56
CA LYS A 306 -59.93 125.16 23.74
C LYS A 306 -59.25 124.35 22.63
N THR A 307 -58.99 123.05 22.84
CA THR A 307 -58.32 122.20 21.83
C THR A 307 -58.72 120.75 21.85
N ASP A 308 -58.73 120.19 20.65
CA ASP A 308 -58.91 118.77 20.35
C ASP A 308 -57.61 117.96 20.30
N LEU A 309 -56.46 118.64 20.44
CA LEU A 309 -55.10 118.10 20.26
C LEU A 309 -54.61 117.27 21.44
N LEU A 310 -55.13 117.54 22.64
CA LEU A 310 -54.79 116.80 23.85
C LEU A 310 -56.04 116.04 24.29
N PRO A 311 -56.13 114.73 23.99
CA PRO A 311 -57.26 113.93 24.42
C PRO A 311 -57.35 113.94 25.96
N PRO A 312 -58.53 114.22 26.55
CA PRO A 312 -58.70 114.30 28.00
C PRO A 312 -58.41 112.97 28.71
N ASP A 313 -58.46 111.86 27.97
CA ASP A 313 -58.12 110.48 28.35
C ASP A 313 -56.65 110.11 28.07
N GLY A 314 -55.87 110.96 27.40
CA GLY A 314 -54.45 110.71 27.11
C GLY A 314 -53.55 110.80 28.35
N GLU A 315 -52.49 109.98 28.40
CA GLU A 315 -51.60 109.93 29.57
C GLU A 315 -50.96 111.27 29.95
N LEU A 316 -50.66 112.11 28.96
CA LEU A 316 -50.07 113.44 29.16
C LEU A 316 -50.97 114.41 29.95
N VAL A 317 -52.29 114.18 29.89
CA VAL A 317 -53.31 114.94 30.60
C VAL A 317 -53.70 114.21 31.88
N GLN A 318 -53.84 112.88 31.82
CA GLN A 318 -54.25 112.05 32.95
C GLN A 318 -53.21 112.05 34.09
N GLU A 319 -51.92 112.03 33.79
CA GLU A 319 -50.86 111.98 34.81
C GLU A 319 -50.92 113.15 35.83
N PRO A 320 -50.95 114.44 35.42
CA PRO A 320 -51.07 115.55 36.38
C PRO A 320 -52.42 115.59 37.11
N LEU A 321 -53.51 115.16 36.46
CA LEU A 321 -54.84 115.04 37.10
C LEU A 321 -54.88 113.98 38.19
N ARG A 322 -54.27 112.80 37.95
CA ARG A 322 -54.17 111.73 38.93
C ARG A 322 -53.43 112.18 40.19
N ARG A 323 -52.45 113.08 40.05
CA ARG A 323 -51.71 113.66 41.18
C ARG A 323 -52.54 114.68 41.98
N ALA A 324 -53.45 115.43 41.33
CA ALA A 324 -54.26 116.46 41.99
C ALA A 324 -55.59 115.96 42.58
N LEU A 325 -56.25 114.99 41.95
CA LEU A 325 -57.59 114.47 42.30
C LEU A 325 -57.60 113.01 42.75
N GLY A 326 -56.52 112.27 42.53
CA GLY A 326 -56.48 110.82 42.70
C GLY A 326 -56.81 110.04 41.43
N ALA A 327 -56.32 108.80 41.35
CA ALA A 327 -56.33 107.99 40.13
C ALA A 327 -57.73 107.70 39.56
N GLN A 328 -58.72 107.57 40.45
CA GLN A 328 -60.09 107.19 40.09
C GLN A 328 -60.89 108.40 39.60
N ALA A 329 -60.89 109.50 40.36
CA ALA A 329 -61.55 110.75 39.97
C ALA A 329 -60.98 111.35 38.68
N ALA A 330 -59.66 111.25 38.43
CA ALA A 330 -59.04 111.70 37.19
C ALA A 330 -59.50 110.90 35.95
N ARG A 331 -59.70 109.59 36.11
CA ARG A 331 -60.20 108.71 35.04
C ARG A 331 -61.67 108.95 34.77
N GLU A 332 -62.48 109.11 35.81
CA GLU A 332 -63.90 109.45 35.69
C GLU A 332 -64.09 110.79 34.98
N LEU A 333 -63.37 111.84 35.41
CA LEU A 333 -63.41 113.16 34.79
C LEU A 333 -62.89 113.15 33.33
N GLY A 334 -61.84 112.37 33.05
CA GLY A 334 -61.32 112.18 31.69
C GLY A 334 -62.30 111.48 30.78
N ALA A 335 -62.96 110.43 31.28
CA ALA A 335 -63.98 109.69 30.56
C ALA A 335 -65.26 110.53 30.36
N GLU A 336 -65.69 111.31 31.35
CA GLU A 336 -66.80 112.26 31.23
C GLU A 336 -66.56 113.30 30.13
N LEU A 337 -65.35 113.87 30.07
CA LEU A 337 -65.01 114.87 29.06
C LEU A 337 -64.76 114.25 27.68
N ALA A 338 -64.19 113.05 27.60
CA ALA A 338 -64.07 112.30 26.35
C ALA A 338 -65.45 111.93 25.78
N ALA A 339 -66.39 111.54 26.64
CA ALA A 339 -67.78 111.26 26.27
C ALA A 339 -68.53 112.52 25.83
N ALA A 340 -68.33 113.65 26.52
CA ALA A 340 -68.92 114.95 26.12
C ALA A 340 -68.36 115.47 24.78
N ALA A 341 -67.10 115.14 24.45
CA ALA A 341 -66.46 115.46 23.17
C ALA A 341 -66.76 114.44 22.05
N GLY A 342 -67.61 113.44 22.30
CA GLY A 342 -68.05 112.47 21.30
C GLY A 342 -66.96 111.53 20.79
N ARG A 343 -65.90 111.24 21.57
CA ARG A 343 -64.83 110.31 21.16
C ARG A 343 -64.95 108.95 21.87
N PRO A 344 -64.90 107.82 21.14
CA PRO A 344 -64.81 106.49 21.75
C PRO A 344 -63.41 106.25 22.36
N PRO A 345 -63.29 105.43 23.43
CA PRO A 345 -62.02 105.19 24.11
C PRO A 345 -61.00 104.52 23.17
N GLY A 346 -59.84 105.17 22.97
CA GLY A 346 -58.75 104.68 22.12
C GLY A 346 -58.06 103.44 22.72
N ARG A 347 -57.97 102.36 21.92
CA ARG A 347 -57.19 101.16 22.25
C ARG A 347 -55.69 101.45 22.14
N LEU A 348 -54.96 101.13 23.21
CA LEU A 348 -53.50 101.11 23.30
C LEU A 348 -52.91 100.03 22.35
N LEU A 349 -51.89 100.39 21.56
CA LEU A 349 -51.02 99.45 20.83
C LEU A 349 -50.08 98.73 21.82
N PRO A 350 -49.87 97.39 21.71
CA PRO A 350 -48.89 96.69 22.51
C PRO A 350 -47.46 96.78 21.93
N ALA A 351 -46.50 96.79 22.84
CA ALA A 351 -45.08 96.96 22.65
C ALA A 351 -44.38 95.81 21.89
N ALA A 352 -43.32 96.18 21.18
CA ALA A 352 -42.35 95.29 20.54
C ALA A 352 -41.45 94.56 21.56
N ALA A 353 -41.24 93.25 21.38
CA ALA A 353 -40.11 92.41 21.83
C ALA A 353 -40.44 90.93 21.47
N ALA A 354 -39.56 90.03 21.05
CA ALA A 354 -38.13 89.99 20.82
C ALA A 354 -37.84 88.76 19.92
N VAL A 355 -36.82 88.84 19.06
CA VAL A 355 -36.25 87.69 18.32
C VAL A 355 -35.09 87.12 19.15
N PRO A 356 -35.02 85.80 19.43
CA PRO A 356 -33.77 85.20 19.83
C PRO A 356 -33.01 84.67 18.61
N ALA A 357 -31.74 85.07 18.54
CA ALA A 357 -30.71 84.47 17.73
C ALA A 357 -30.13 83.21 18.43
N ALA A 358 -29.39 82.44 17.64
CA ALA A 358 -28.36 81.45 17.99
C ALA A 358 -28.74 79.97 17.91
N GLY A 359 -27.96 79.27 17.08
CA GLY A 359 -27.91 77.82 16.93
C GLY A 359 -26.74 77.43 16.01
N MET A 360 -25.52 77.76 16.44
CA MET A 360 -24.27 77.34 15.82
C MET A 360 -24.13 75.81 15.77
N MET A 361 -23.54 75.38 14.66
CA MET A 361 -22.83 74.13 14.38
C MET A 361 -22.41 73.24 15.57
N ALA A 362 -22.62 71.94 15.39
CA ALA A 362 -21.67 70.91 15.82
C ALA A 362 -21.50 69.86 14.71
N ALA A 363 -20.31 69.83 14.13
CA ALA A 363 -19.80 68.76 13.29
C ALA A 363 -18.57 68.17 13.99
N ALA A 364 -18.63 66.89 14.34
CA ALA A 364 -17.55 65.93 14.64
C ALA A 364 -18.24 64.68 15.21
N GLY A 365 -17.85 63.44 14.97
CA GLY A 365 -16.69 62.88 14.29
C GLY A 365 -16.83 61.35 14.27
N ARG A 366 -16.10 60.77 13.33
CA ARG A 366 -15.91 59.35 12.98
C ARG A 366 -15.68 58.34 14.12
N ARG A 367 -16.01 57.08 13.74
CA ARG A 367 -15.35 55.76 13.96
C ARG A 367 -15.92 54.82 15.03
N SER A 368 -16.39 53.67 14.56
CA SER A 368 -16.16 52.34 15.16
C SER A 368 -16.10 51.30 14.02
N PRO A 369 -15.06 50.44 13.94
CA PRO A 369 -15.13 49.19 13.22
C PRO A 369 -15.58 48.09 14.19
N GLY A 370 -16.52 47.25 13.78
CA GLY A 370 -16.97 46.11 14.57
C GLY A 370 -18.01 45.28 13.84
N VAL A 371 -17.57 44.11 13.37
CA VAL A 371 -18.29 43.00 12.70
C VAL A 371 -18.28 43.06 11.18
#